data_AF-A0AAN4ZPA1-F1
#
_entry.id   AF-A0AAN4ZPA1-F1
#
_cell.length_a   1.000
_cell.length_b   1.000
_cell.length_c   1.000
_cell.angle_alpha   90.00
_cell.angle_beta   90.00
_cell.angle_gamma   90.00
#
_symmetry.space_group_name_H-M   'P 1'
#
loop_
_entity.id
_entity.type
_entity.pdbx_description
1 polymer ?
#
loop_
_entity_poly.entity_id
_entity_poly.type
_entity_poly.pdbx_seq_one_letter_code
_entity_poly.pdbx_strand_id
1 'polypeptide(L)' 'SSESTKLLMEKVYALCPNYYGSNLVTSIHRHMGFRPVIVHGDLHTGNVLIDKDTGDLAAFINWQCAHFGVGVEDLHRI' A
#
# COMPACT_ATOMS: atom_id res chain seq x y z
N SER A 1 -8.05 -12.15 7.38
CA SER A 1 -8.20 -10.70 7.14
C SER A 1 -9.34 -10.19 8.00
N SER A 2 -9.07 -9.19 8.86
CA SER A 2 -10.08 -8.58 9.74
C SER A 2 -11.15 -7.86 8.91
N GLU A 3 -12.41 -7.93 9.33
CA GLU A 3 -13.54 -7.24 8.66
C GLU A 3 -13.30 -5.73 8.50
N SER A 4 -12.61 -5.12 9.48
CA SER A 4 -12.15 -3.73 9.43
C SER A 4 -11.16 -3.44 8.29
N THR A 5 -10.28 -4.38 7.96
CA THR A 5 -9.32 -4.24 6.85
C THR A 5 -10.04 -4.24 5.51
N LYS A 6 -11.02 -5.14 5.34
CA LYS A 6 -11.84 -5.20 4.12
C LYS A 6 -12.61 -3.90 3.88
N LEU A 7 -13.26 -3.36 4.91
CA LEU A 7 -13.97 -2.08 4.84
C LEU A 7 -13.05 -0.92 4.48
N LEU A 8 -11.80 -0.91 4.95
CA LEU A 8 -10.82 0.11 4.55
C LEU A 8 -10.43 -0.04 3.06
N MET A 9 -10.19 -1.27 2.60
CA MET A 9 -9.83 -1.54 1.21
C MET A 9 -10.94 -1.11 0.25
N GLU A 10 -12.21 -1.38 0.59
CA GLU A 10 -13.37 -0.95 -0.19
C GLU A 10 -13.47 0.57 -0.29
N LYS A 11 -13.18 1.30 0.81
CA LYS A 11 -13.13 2.76 0.81
C LYS A 11 -12.03 3.31 -0.09
N VAL A 12 -10.83 2.72 -0.05
CA VAL A 12 -9.72 3.09 -0.95
C VAL A 12 -10.12 2.84 -2.40
N TYR A 13 -10.69 1.68 -2.69
CA TYR A 13 -11.12 1.32 -4.05
C TYR A 13 -12.20 2.25 -4.59
N ALA A 14 -13.15 2.68 -3.75
CA ALA A 14 -14.19 3.64 -4.15
C ALA A 14 -13.65 5.04 -4.51
N LEU A 15 -12.45 5.39 -4.03
CA LEU A 15 -11.78 6.65 -4.36
C LEU A 15 -11.00 6.59 -5.69
N CYS A 16 -10.61 5.38 -6.14
CA CYS A 16 -9.81 5.19 -7.35
C CYS A 16 -10.46 5.66 -8.67
N PRO A 17 -11.76 5.39 -8.95
CA PRO A 17 -12.39 5.79 -10.22
C PRO A 17 -12.62 7.30 -10.37
N ASN A 18 -12.72 8.03 -9.25
CA ASN A 18 -13.15 9.43 -9.24
C ASN A 18 -11.98 10.43 -9.24
N TYR A 19 -10.73 9.97 -9.37
CA TYR A 19 -9.57 10.84 -9.19
C TYR A 19 -8.51 10.64 -10.28
N TYR A 20 -8.52 11.52 -11.28
CA TYR A 20 -7.50 11.65 -12.33
C TYR A 20 -6.34 12.58 -11.92
N GLY A 21 -6.02 12.67 -10.63
CA GLY A 21 -4.98 13.55 -10.11
C GLY A 21 -3.73 12.78 -9.69
N SER A 22 -2.55 13.21 -10.17
CA SER A 22 -1.23 12.65 -9.81
C SER A 22 -0.88 12.69 -8.32
N ASN A 23 -1.71 13.36 -7.50
CA ASN A 23 -1.46 13.60 -6.07
C ASN A 23 -2.29 12.70 -5.13
N LEU A 24 -3.10 11.75 -5.63
CA LEU A 24 -3.92 10.89 -4.76
C LEU A 24 -3.03 10.11 -3.78
N VAL A 25 -2.03 9.45 -4.31
CA VAL A 25 -0.99 8.70 -3.59
C VAL A 25 -0.42 9.53 -2.42
N THR A 26 -0.10 10.80 -2.65
CA THR A 26 0.46 11.68 -1.62
C THR A 26 -0.55 12.36 -0.70
N SER A 27 -1.86 12.22 -0.94
CA SER A 27 -2.92 12.95 -0.20
C SER A 27 -4.06 12.08 0.31
N ILE A 28 -4.09 10.79 0.00
CA ILE A 28 -5.15 9.85 0.39
C ILE A 28 -5.34 9.76 1.91
N HIS A 29 -4.26 9.83 2.68
CA HIS A 29 -4.31 9.90 4.14
C HIS A 29 -5.15 11.09 4.65
N ARG A 30 -5.12 12.24 3.96
CA ARG A 30 -5.94 13.42 4.31
C ARG A 30 -7.41 13.19 4.00
N HIS A 31 -7.71 12.60 2.84
CA HIS A 31 -9.08 12.30 2.42
C HIS A 31 -9.74 11.27 3.34
N MET A 32 -8.97 10.32 3.87
CA MET A 32 -9.46 9.30 4.79
C MET A 32 -9.40 9.72 6.27
N GLY A 33 -8.84 10.89 6.60
CA GLY A 33 -8.69 11.35 7.98
C GLY A 33 -7.69 10.54 8.80
N PHE A 34 -6.69 9.91 8.16
CA PHE A 34 -5.66 9.12 8.82
C PHE A 34 -4.36 9.91 9.02
N ARG A 35 -3.63 9.57 10.10
CA ARG A 35 -2.23 10.00 10.26
C ARG A 35 -1.40 9.33 9.16
N PRO A 36 -0.59 10.09 8.38
CA PRO A 36 0.23 9.50 7.32
C PRO A 36 1.28 8.55 7.88
N VAL A 37 1.54 7.48 7.14
CA VAL A 37 2.64 6.53 7.38
C VAL A 37 3.47 6.39 6.10
N ILE A 38 4.70 5.92 6.21
CA ILE A 38 5.51 5.56 5.04
C ILE A 38 4.96 4.25 4.49
N VAL A 39 4.64 4.24 3.20
CA VAL A 39 4.23 3.06 2.45
C VAL A 39 5.23 2.80 1.33
N HIS A 40 5.35 1.54 0.90
CA HIS A 40 6.16 1.13 -0.24
C HIS A 40 5.57 1.66 -1.56
N GLY A 41 4.24 1.66 -1.67
CA GLY A 41 3.51 2.22 -2.82
C GLY A 41 3.49 1.34 -4.07
N ASP A 42 4.16 0.18 -4.02
CA ASP A 42 4.14 -0.85 -5.07
C ASP A 42 4.51 -2.23 -4.48
N LEU A 43 4.01 -2.55 -3.29
CA LEU A 43 4.31 -3.84 -2.66
C LEU A 43 3.49 -4.96 -3.33
N HIS A 44 4.18 -5.85 -4.03
CA HIS A 44 3.63 -7.08 -4.61
C HIS A 44 4.70 -8.18 -4.56
N THR A 45 4.31 -9.44 -4.77
CA THR A 45 5.21 -10.61 -4.65
C THR A 45 6.51 -10.52 -5.46
N GLY A 46 6.52 -9.80 -6.58
CA GLY A 46 7.72 -9.56 -7.39
C GLY A 46 8.75 -8.62 -6.76
N ASN A 47 8.34 -7.84 -5.76
CA ASN A 47 9.20 -6.92 -5.00
C ASN A 47 9.58 -7.50 -3.62
N VAL A 48 9.28 -8.78 -3.36
CA VAL A 48 9.63 -9.50 -2.12
C VAL A 48 10.72 -10.52 -2.41
N LEU A 49 11.88 -10.39 -1.77
CA LEU A 49 12.95 -11.36 -1.86
C LEU A 49 12.84 -12.38 -0.72
N ILE A 50 12.84 -13.65 -1.08
CA ILE A 50 12.84 -14.79 -0.16
C ILE A 50 14.19 -15.50 -0.28
N ASP A 51 14.79 -15.81 0.87
CA ASP A 51 16.01 -16.61 0.91
C ASP A 51 15.69 -18.05 0.44
N LYS A 52 16.44 -18.53 -0.54
CA LYS A 52 16.13 -19.81 -1.20
C LYS A 52 16.38 -21.04 -0.32
N ASP A 53 17.26 -20.92 0.68
CA ASP A 53 17.73 -22.05 1.47
C ASP A 53 16.92 -22.18 2.77
N THR A 54 16.47 -21.05 3.32
CA THR A 54 15.68 -20.98 4.57
C THR A 54 14.19 -20.78 4.32
N GLY A 55 13.80 -20.15 3.21
CA GLY A 55 12.44 -19.69 2.97
C GLY A 55 12.06 -18.42 3.73
N ASP A 56 13.01 -17.80 4.44
CA ASP A 56 12.78 -16.58 5.22
C ASP A 56 12.70 -15.34 4.32
N LEU A 57 11.94 -14.34 4.78
CA LEU A 57 11.91 -13.02 4.15
C LEU A 57 13.31 -12.39 4.23
N ALA A 58 13.93 -12.15 3.08
CA ALA A 58 15.25 -11.55 3.00
C ALA A 58 15.19 -10.02 2.91
N ALA A 59 14.37 -9.48 2.00
CA ALA A 59 14.26 -8.03 1.77
C ALA A 59 13.02 -7.63 0.97
N PHE A 60 12.64 -6.36 1.08
CA PHE A 60 11.78 -5.67 0.12
C PHE A 60 12.62 -4.77 -0.79
N ILE A 61 12.34 -4.79 -2.09
CA ILE A 61 13.06 -4.04 -3.12
C ILE A 61 12.12 -3.10 -3.89
N ASN A 62 12.66 -2.21 -4.73
CA ASN A 62 11.89 -1.30 -5.59
C ASN A 62 11.10 -0.21 -4.82
N TRP A 63 11.81 0.54 -3.97
CA TRP A 63 11.28 1.63 -3.14
C TRP A 63 10.98 2.95 -3.89
N GLN A 64 11.03 2.98 -5.23
CA GLN A 64 10.89 4.22 -6.01
C GLN A 64 9.51 4.89 -5.91
N CYS A 65 8.49 4.12 -5.51
CA CYS A 65 7.13 4.59 -5.28
C CYS A 65 6.83 4.94 -3.81
N ALA A 66 7.84 4.89 -2.93
CA ALA A 66 7.65 5.11 -1.50
C ALA A 66 7.22 6.55 -1.21
N HIS A 67 6.20 6.71 -0.37
CA HIS A 67 5.61 8.02 -0.07
C HIS A 67 4.83 7.99 1.27
N PHE A 68 4.28 9.15 1.66
CA PHE A 68 3.37 9.25 2.80
C PHE A 68 1.92 8.95 2.41
N GLY A 69 1.44 7.79 2.82
CA GLY A 69 0.11 7.26 2.50
C GLY A 69 -0.60 6.68 3.72
N VAL A 70 -1.46 5.69 3.47
CA VAL A 70 -2.21 4.89 4.43
C VAL A 70 -1.73 3.44 4.34
N GLY A 71 -1.42 2.80 5.48
CA GLY A 71 -0.80 1.47 5.48
C GLY A 71 -1.60 0.35 4.79
N VAL A 72 -2.88 0.54 4.49
CA VAL A 72 -3.69 -0.42 3.73
C VAL A 72 -3.33 -0.46 2.23
N GLU A 73 -2.66 0.56 1.71
CA GLU A 73 -2.26 0.64 0.29
C GLU A 73 -1.37 -0.54 -0.10
N ASP A 74 -0.39 -0.87 0.73
CA ASP A 74 0.53 -1.99 0.50
C ASP A 74 -0.13 -3.36 0.73
N LEU A 75 -1.29 -3.42 1.38
CA LEU A 75 -2.04 -4.68 1.58
C LEU A 75 -2.92 -5.05 0.38
N HIS A 76 -3.08 -4.16 -0.60
CA HIS A 76 -3.99 -4.37 -1.72
C HIS A 76 -3.44 -5.31 -2.81
N ARG A 77 -2.12 -5.49 -2.87
CA ARG A 77 -1.43 -6.19 -3.98
C ARG A 77 -0.60 -7.42 -3.56
N ILE A 78 -0.65 -7.83 -2.29
CA ILE A 78 0.03 -9.03 -1.77
C ILE A 78 -0.92 -10.22 -1.79
#